data_AF-A0A074YY87-F1
#
_entry.id   AF-A0A074YY87-F1
#
_cell.length_a   1.000
_cell.length_b   1.000
_cell.length_c   1.000
_cell.angle_alpha   90.00
_cell.angle_beta   90.00
_cell.angle_gamma   90.00
#
_symmetry.space_group_name_H-M   'P 1'
#
loop_
_entity.id
_entity.type
_entity.pdbx_description
1 polymer ?
#
loop_
_entity_poly.entity_id
_entity_poly.type
_entity_poly.pdbx_seq_one_letter_code
_entity_poly.pdbx_strand_id
1 'polypeptide(L)'
;MSSQLSLAPCFRRILRTLHRWGFDIQLNEHKRATEFTQTLVQIFQEKSELQSTYARGLSRLSVRLRDALGSVYDGSVHNSFLRVASALETEATLHQQFASGLVDGLLQPWTQLVESLNKSRKPVSFAYPSYTFGFSWPCLSPFWRQSVLPSGHNLVYSLSSSLT
;
A
#
# COMPACT_ATOMS: atom_id res chain seq x y z
N MET A 1 4.02 2.70 53.39
CA MET A 1 5.44 2.90 53.03
C MET A 1 5.61 2.40 51.59
N SER A 2 5.60 3.31 50.62
CA SER A 2 5.65 2.95 49.20
C SER A 2 7.08 3.04 48.70
N SER A 3 7.72 1.88 48.53
CA SER A 3 9.08 1.76 48.02
C SER A 3 9.10 2.13 46.53
N GLN A 4 9.56 3.34 46.19
CA GLN A 4 9.87 3.67 44.80
C GLN A 4 11.11 2.89 44.37
N LEU A 5 10.93 1.83 43.57
CA LEU A 5 12.01 1.19 42.83
C LEU A 5 12.62 2.20 41.85
N SER A 6 13.71 2.85 42.25
CA SER A 6 14.51 3.66 41.34
C SER A 6 15.25 2.75 40.39
N LEU A 7 14.69 2.56 39.19
CA LEU A 7 15.36 1.82 38.12
C LEU A 7 16.67 2.50 37.75
N ALA A 8 17.75 1.71 37.69
CA ALA A 8 19.07 2.17 37.31
C ALA A 8 19.01 2.92 35.96
N PRO A 9 19.82 3.99 35.76
CA PRO A 9 19.78 4.81 34.56
C PRO A 9 19.90 4.00 33.25
N CYS A 10 20.69 2.93 33.25
CA CYS A 10 20.86 2.02 32.11
C CYS A 10 19.57 1.27 31.78
N PHE A 11 18.82 0.79 32.78
CA PHE A 11 17.56 0.10 32.54
C PHE A 11 16.47 1.06 32.03
N ARG A 12 16.42 2.30 32.54
CA ARG A 12 15.55 3.36 31.98
C ARG A 12 15.93 3.74 30.55
N ARG A 13 17.18 3.56 30.14
CA ARG A 13 17.66 3.81 28.77
C ARG A 13 17.25 2.68 27.83
N ILE A 14 17.43 1.43 28.25
CA ILE A 14 17.04 0.23 27.47
C ILE A 14 15.53 0.22 27.20
N LEU A 15 14.70 0.48 28.22
CA LEU A 15 13.24 0.57 28.05
C LEU A 15 12.83 1.67 27.07
N ARG A 16 13.49 2.84 27.11
CA ARG A 16 13.24 3.94 26.17
C ARG A 16 13.62 3.58 24.73
N THR A 17 14.74 2.88 24.52
CA THR A 17 15.13 2.40 23.18
C THR A 17 14.21 1.31 22.64
N LEU A 18 13.75 0.37 23.48
CA LEU A 18 12.84 -0.70 23.06
C LEU A 18 11.47 -0.14 22.67
N HIS A 19 10.93 0.79 23.48
CA HIS A 19 9.65 1.45 23.20
C HIS A 19 9.70 2.30 21.91
N ARG A 20 10.87 2.88 21.60
CA ARG A 20 11.08 3.65 20.37
C ARG A 20 11.15 2.75 19.13
N TRP A 21 11.80 1.60 19.22
CA TRP A 21 11.90 0.66 18.10
C TRP A 21 10.53 0.11 17.68
N GLY A 22 9.68 -0.26 18.64
CA GLY A 22 8.30 -0.70 18.34
C GLY A 22 7.46 0.38 17.66
N PHE A 23 7.59 1.63 18.12
CA PHE A 23 6.93 2.78 17.50
C PHE A 23 7.45 3.05 16.08
N ASP A 24 8.76 3.00 15.86
CA ASP A 24 9.37 3.22 14.53
C ASP A 24 8.89 2.17 13.51
N ILE A 25 8.73 0.91 13.94
CA ILE A 25 8.15 -0.16 13.10
C ILE A 25 6.71 0.17 12.73
N GLN A 26 5.87 0.48 13.72
CA GLN A 26 4.47 0.77 13.48
C GLN A 26 4.29 1.99 12.56
N LEU A 27 5.11 3.03 12.77
CA LEU A 27 5.13 4.20 11.90
C LEU A 27 5.54 3.81 10.47
N ASN A 28 6.55 2.97 10.30
CA ASN A 28 6.99 2.50 8.98
C ASN A 28 5.90 1.68 8.27
N GLU A 29 5.24 0.75 8.97
CA GLU A 29 4.15 -0.04 8.39
C GLU A 29 2.97 0.84 7.99
N HIS A 30 2.63 1.86 8.79
CA HIS A 30 1.62 2.84 8.40
C HIS A 30 2.00 3.63 7.14
N LYS A 31 3.27 3.99 6.95
CA LYS A 31 3.75 4.64 5.72
C LYS A 31 3.53 3.73 4.52
N ARG A 32 3.98 2.48 4.63
CA ARG A 32 3.85 1.47 3.56
C ARG A 32 2.40 1.22 3.19
N ALA A 33 1.50 1.13 4.17
CA ALA A 33 0.06 0.99 3.93
C ALA A 33 -0.53 2.22 3.21
N THR A 34 -0.08 3.43 3.56
CA THR A 34 -0.53 4.67 2.90
C THR A 34 -0.05 4.73 1.45
N GLU A 35 1.22 4.41 1.20
CA GLU A 35 1.82 4.35 -0.14
C GLU A 35 1.14 3.28 -1.01
N PHE A 36 0.88 2.09 -0.44
CA PHE A 36 0.14 1.04 -1.11
C PHE A 36 -1.27 1.50 -1.52
N THR A 37 -1.98 2.18 -0.61
CA THR A 37 -3.33 2.71 -0.90
C THR A 37 -3.28 3.76 -2.02
N GLN A 38 -2.25 4.63 -2.04
CA GLN A 38 -2.02 5.58 -3.13
C GLN A 38 -1.83 4.87 -4.47
N THR A 39 -1.02 3.80 -4.52
CA THR A 39 -0.85 3.00 -5.73
C THR A 39 -2.16 2.37 -6.18
N LEU A 40 -2.98 1.86 -5.25
CA LEU A 40 -4.28 1.32 -5.62
C LEU A 40 -5.21 2.38 -6.20
N VAL A 41 -5.24 3.60 -5.64
CA VAL A 41 -6.01 4.73 -6.19
C VAL A 41 -5.61 4.98 -7.66
N GLN A 42 -4.32 5.00 -7.96
CA GLN A 42 -3.82 5.18 -9.34
C GLN A 42 -4.28 4.04 -10.27
N ILE A 43 -4.13 2.79 -9.85
CA ILE A 43 -4.55 1.62 -10.65
C ILE A 43 -6.05 1.64 -10.93
N PHE A 44 -6.87 1.96 -9.92
CA PHE A 44 -8.33 2.00 -10.09
C PHE A 44 -8.79 3.22 -10.89
N GLN A 45 -8.05 4.33 -10.83
CA GLN A 45 -8.26 5.49 -11.70
C GLN A 45 -8.04 5.11 -13.17
N GLU A 46 -6.89 4.52 -13.50
CA GLU A 46 -6.60 4.02 -14.85
C GLU A 46 -7.66 3.00 -15.32
N LYS A 47 -8.07 2.09 -14.43
CA LYS A 47 -9.15 1.13 -14.73
C LYS A 47 -10.46 1.84 -15.07
N SER A 48 -10.84 2.88 -14.34
CA SER A 48 -12.06 3.65 -14.62
C SER A 48 -12.02 4.33 -15.99
N GLU A 49 -10.85 4.85 -16.39
CA GLU A 49 -10.64 5.51 -17.68
C GLU A 49 -10.70 4.52 -18.84
N LEU A 50 -10.09 3.34 -18.68
CA LEU A 50 -10.19 2.25 -19.65
C LEU A 50 -11.63 1.78 -19.85
N GLN A 51 -12.38 1.63 -18.75
CA GLN A 51 -13.78 1.24 -18.79
C GLN A 51 -14.66 2.27 -19.48
N SER A 52 -14.46 3.56 -19.21
CA SER A 52 -15.18 4.64 -19.91
C SER A 52 -14.82 4.73 -21.39
N THR A 53 -13.56 4.46 -21.74
CA THR A 53 -13.12 4.41 -23.15
C THR A 53 -13.77 3.24 -23.88
N TYR A 54 -13.83 2.06 -23.25
CA TYR A 54 -14.47 0.88 -23.81
C TYR A 54 -15.98 1.11 -24.03
N ALA A 55 -16.67 1.67 -23.04
CA ALA A 55 -18.08 2.05 -23.15
C ALA A 55 -18.33 2.98 -24.36
N ARG A 56 -17.51 4.03 -24.51
CA ARG A 56 -17.61 4.95 -25.66
C ARG A 56 -17.37 4.25 -27.00
N GLY A 57 -16.45 3.28 -27.03
CA GLY A 57 -16.21 2.43 -28.20
C GLY A 57 -17.45 1.64 -28.60
N LEU A 58 -18.08 0.98 -27.63
CA LEU A 58 -19.29 0.19 -27.84
C LEU A 58 -20.47 1.05 -28.34
N SER A 59 -20.74 2.21 -27.71
CA SER A 59 -21.80 3.12 -28.18
C SER A 59 -21.53 3.59 -29.61
N ARG A 60 -20.28 3.91 -29.97
CA ARG A 60 -19.91 4.30 -31.35
C ARG A 60 -20.15 3.16 -32.34
N LEU A 61 -19.85 1.91 -31.97
CA LEU A 61 -20.13 0.75 -32.81
C LEU A 61 -21.64 0.51 -32.96
N SER A 62 -22.41 0.68 -31.90
CA SER A 62 -23.88 0.59 -31.94
C SER A 62 -24.47 1.60 -32.93
N VAL A 63 -24.06 2.87 -32.85
CA VAL A 63 -24.51 3.93 -33.77
C VAL A 63 -24.15 3.58 -35.21
N ARG A 64 -22.89 3.24 -35.50
CA ARG A 64 -22.45 2.87 -36.86
C ARG A 64 -23.22 1.68 -37.43
N LEU A 65 -23.55 0.70 -36.58
CA LEU A 65 -24.35 -0.45 -37.00
C LEU A 65 -25.79 -0.02 -37.34
N ARG A 66 -26.41 0.82 -36.52
CA ARG A 66 -27.74 1.38 -36.81
C ARG A 66 -27.77 2.19 -38.09
N ASP A 67 -26.77 3.03 -38.31
CA ASP A 67 -26.63 3.82 -39.54
C ASP A 67 -26.50 2.93 -40.77
N ALA A 68 -25.68 1.86 -40.68
CA ALA A 68 -25.54 0.89 -41.76
C ALA A 68 -26.86 0.17 -42.07
N LEU A 69 -27.63 -0.19 -41.03
CA LEU A 69 -28.92 -0.85 -41.17
C LEU A 69 -30.00 0.05 -41.77
N GLY A 70 -29.95 1.37 -41.56
CA GLY A 70 -30.91 2.32 -42.11
C GLY A 70 -31.00 2.35 -43.65
N SER A 71 -30.02 1.75 -44.34
CA SER A 71 -30.00 1.61 -45.81
C SER A 71 -30.46 0.23 -46.32
N VAL A 72 -30.78 -0.70 -45.42
CA VAL A 72 -31.11 -2.11 -45.75
C VAL A 72 -32.62 -2.33 -45.65
N TYR A 73 -33.16 -3.25 -46.46
CA TYR A 73 -34.58 -3.65 -46.38
C TYR A 73 -34.96 -4.20 -44.99
N ASP A 74 -36.10 -3.73 -44.48
CA ASP A 74 -36.64 -4.14 -43.19
C ASP A 74 -37.17 -5.58 -43.23
N GLY A 75 -36.38 -6.50 -42.68
CA GLY A 75 -36.70 -7.93 -42.58
C GLY A 75 -36.25 -8.55 -41.24
N SER A 76 -36.40 -9.86 -41.10
CA SER A 76 -36.02 -10.58 -39.87
C SER A 76 -34.53 -10.48 -39.54
N VAL A 77 -33.67 -10.52 -40.57
CA VAL A 77 -32.22 -10.34 -40.44
C VAL A 77 -31.88 -8.92 -39.98
N HIS A 78 -32.49 -7.90 -40.60
CA HIS A 78 -32.35 -6.49 -40.18
C HIS A 78 -32.72 -6.33 -38.69
N ASN A 79 -33.88 -6.85 -38.28
CA ASN A 79 -34.34 -6.81 -36.89
C ASN A 79 -33.38 -7.53 -35.93
N SER A 80 -32.75 -8.62 -36.36
CA SER A 80 -31.75 -9.34 -35.55
C SER A 80 -30.50 -8.48 -35.33
N PHE A 81 -30.03 -7.75 -36.34
CA PHE A 81 -28.92 -6.81 -36.19
C PHE A 81 -29.29 -5.59 -35.35
N LEU A 82 -30.53 -5.10 -35.40
CA LEU A 82 -30.99 -4.05 -34.47
C LEU A 82 -30.91 -4.50 -33.01
N ARG A 83 -31.20 -5.78 -32.73
CA ARG A 83 -31.01 -6.35 -31.38
C ARG A 83 -29.54 -6.39 -30.98
N VAL A 84 -28.63 -6.69 -31.91
CA VAL A 84 -27.18 -6.63 -31.66
C VAL A 84 -26.75 -5.19 -31.34
N ALA A 85 -27.21 -4.20 -32.12
CA ALA A 85 -26.93 -2.80 -31.81
C ALA A 85 -27.46 -2.39 -30.42
N SER A 86 -28.65 -2.86 -30.04
CA SER A 86 -29.18 -2.65 -28.70
C SER A 86 -28.33 -3.30 -27.62
N ALA A 87 -27.84 -4.52 -27.85
CA ALA A 87 -26.96 -5.22 -26.91
C ALA A 87 -25.65 -4.46 -26.67
N LEU A 88 -25.03 -3.94 -27.74
CA LEU A 88 -23.83 -3.09 -27.65
C LEU A 88 -24.09 -1.85 -26.78
N GLU A 89 -25.25 -1.21 -26.92
CA GLU A 89 -25.58 -0.01 -26.12
C GLU A 89 -25.83 -0.35 -24.66
N THR A 90 -26.49 -1.48 -24.37
CA THR A 90 -26.66 -1.95 -23.00
C THR A 90 -25.32 -2.27 -22.34
N GLU A 91 -24.41 -2.92 -23.07
CA GLU A 91 -23.07 -3.23 -22.59
C GLU A 91 -22.27 -1.94 -22.35
N ALA A 92 -22.32 -0.98 -23.28
CA ALA A 92 -21.71 0.34 -23.10
C ALA A 92 -22.18 1.02 -21.81
N THR A 93 -23.49 0.99 -21.56
CA THR A 93 -24.11 1.57 -20.37
C THR A 93 -23.58 0.90 -19.09
N LEU A 94 -23.49 -0.43 -19.07
CA LEU A 94 -22.96 -1.18 -17.91
C LEU A 94 -21.51 -0.80 -17.62
N HIS A 95 -20.67 -0.70 -18.66
CA HIS A 95 -19.27 -0.29 -18.50
C HIS A 95 -19.13 1.15 -18.01
N GLN A 96 -19.97 2.06 -18.48
CA GLN A 96 -19.98 3.46 -18.01
C GLN A 96 -20.46 3.57 -16.57
N GLN A 97 -21.46 2.78 -16.17
CA GLN A 97 -21.92 2.68 -14.77
C GLN A 97 -20.84 2.10 -13.86
N PHE A 98 -20.11 1.09 -14.32
CA PHE A 98 -18.99 0.53 -13.58
C PHE A 98 -17.86 1.55 -13.40
N ALA A 99 -17.51 2.30 -14.45
CA ALA A 99 -16.49 3.33 -14.41
C ALA A 99 -16.86 4.45 -13.41
N SER A 100 -18.07 4.98 -13.49
CA SER A 100 -18.57 6.01 -12.55
C SER A 100 -18.67 5.46 -11.12
N GLY A 101 -19.16 4.23 -10.94
CA GLY A 101 -19.23 3.58 -9.64
C GLY A 101 -17.85 3.39 -8.98
N LEU A 102 -16.79 3.13 -9.76
CA LEU A 102 -15.43 3.11 -9.23
C LEU A 102 -14.98 4.49 -8.73
N VAL A 103 -15.27 5.54 -9.50
CA VAL A 103 -14.88 6.91 -9.15
C VAL A 103 -15.57 7.36 -7.86
N ASP A 104 -16.90 7.26 -7.83
CA ASP A 104 -17.72 7.80 -6.74
C ASP A 104 -17.67 6.90 -5.51
N GLY A 105 -17.70 5.58 -5.71
CA GLY A 105 -17.79 4.59 -4.63
C GLY A 105 -16.46 4.20 -3.99
N LEU A 106 -15.34 4.37 -4.69
CA LEU A 106 -14.03 3.88 -4.23
C LEU A 106 -12.92 4.93 -4.31
N LEU A 107 -12.74 5.59 -5.45
CA LEU A 107 -11.60 6.51 -5.64
C LEU A 107 -11.72 7.78 -4.81
N GLN A 108 -12.90 8.41 -4.79
CA GLN A 108 -13.13 9.59 -3.95
C GLN A 108 -12.87 9.32 -2.45
N PRO A 109 -13.49 8.30 -1.80
CA PRO A 109 -13.24 8.05 -0.38
C PRO A 109 -11.79 7.65 -0.10
N TRP A 110 -11.14 6.92 -1.00
CA TRP A 110 -9.74 6.53 -0.79
C TRP A 110 -8.77 7.70 -0.94
N THR A 111 -9.05 8.62 -1.86
CA THR A 111 -8.25 9.84 -2.00
C THR A 111 -8.34 10.70 -0.74
N GLN A 112 -9.56 10.88 -0.21
CA GLN A 112 -9.79 11.59 1.06
C GLN A 112 -9.09 10.90 2.25
N LEU A 113 -9.15 9.56 2.30
CA LEU A 113 -8.46 8.77 3.31
C LEU A 113 -6.95 9.01 3.26
N VAL A 114 -6.34 8.88 2.08
CA VAL A 114 -4.91 9.10 1.87
C VAL A 114 -4.48 10.49 2.30
N GLU A 115 -5.24 11.53 1.96
CA GLU A 115 -4.96 12.89 2.40
C GLU A 115 -5.03 13.03 3.92
N SER A 116 -6.04 12.43 4.56
CA SER A 116 -6.19 12.42 6.01
C SER A 116 -5.01 11.72 6.71
N LEU A 117 -4.62 10.54 6.23
CA LEU A 117 -3.47 9.78 6.74
C LEU A 117 -2.15 10.55 6.58
N ASN A 118 -1.98 11.27 5.47
CA ASN A 118 -0.80 12.10 5.25
C ASN A 118 -0.77 13.34 6.16
N LYS A 119 -1.93 13.95 6.46
CA LYS A 119 -2.04 15.09 7.39
C LYS A 119 -1.75 14.67 8.83
N SER A 120 -2.30 13.54 9.28
CA SER A 120 -2.12 13.03 10.66
C SER A 120 -0.69 12.56 10.95
N ARG A 121 0.09 12.18 9.93
CA ARG A 121 1.50 11.77 10.07
C ARG A 121 2.47 12.91 10.41
N LYS A 122 2.23 14.13 9.90
CA LYS A 122 3.11 15.30 10.10
C LYS A 122 3.39 15.64 11.58
N PRO A 123 2.38 15.70 12.48
CA PRO A 123 2.62 16.00 13.90
C PRO A 123 3.39 14.89 14.62
N VAL A 124 3.23 13.63 14.20
CA VAL A 124 3.81 12.46 14.87
C VAL A 124 5.32 12.32 14.59
N SER A 125 5.76 12.64 13.37
CA SER A 125 7.18 12.59 12.99
C SER A 125 8.02 13.71 13.61
N PHE A 126 7.43 14.87 13.90
CA PHE A 126 8.14 16.02 14.48
C PHE A 126 8.35 15.87 16.00
N ALA A 127 7.44 15.16 16.68
CA ALA A 127 7.56 14.88 18.11
C ALA A 127 8.72 13.90 18.45
N TYR A 128 9.16 13.08 17.49
CA TYR A 128 10.23 12.11 17.67
C TYR A 128 11.23 12.12 16.50
N PRO A 129 12.13 13.12 16.42
CA PRO A 129 13.16 13.12 15.40
C PRO A 129 14.03 11.87 15.50
N SER A 130 14.30 11.25 14.35
CA SER A 130 15.25 10.16 14.19
C SER A 130 16.67 10.67 14.41
N TYR A 131 17.13 10.74 15.67
CA TYR A 131 18.56 10.88 15.94
C TYR A 131 19.28 9.61 15.49
N THR A 132 20.11 9.72 14.45
CA THR A 132 21.12 8.74 14.10
C THR A 132 22.16 8.71 15.23
N PHE A 133 21.92 7.90 16.26
CA PHE A 133 22.94 7.64 17.26
C PHE A 133 24.00 6.74 16.64
N GLY A 134 25.17 7.32 16.32
CA GLY A 134 26.40 6.56 16.20
C GLY A 134 26.59 5.75 17.47
N PHE A 135 26.63 4.43 17.34
CA PHE A 135 26.90 3.52 18.45
C PHE A 135 28.36 3.67 18.90
N SER A 136 28.62 4.64 19.77
CA SER A 136 29.68 4.50 20.76
C SER A 136 29.03 3.86 21.98
N TRP A 137 29.33 2.59 22.24
CA TRP A 137 28.97 1.87 23.47
C TRP A 137 30.12 2.03 24.48
N PRO A 138 30.00 2.81 25.57
CA PRO A 138 31.01 2.81 26.63
C PRO A 138 30.64 1.94 27.84
N CYS A 139 29.53 1.18 27.82
CA CYS A 139 29.00 0.59 29.06
C CYS A 139 28.89 -0.94 29.11
N LEU A 140 29.43 -1.66 28.12
CA LEU A 140 29.67 -3.10 28.26
C LEU A 140 31.16 -3.30 28.58
N SER A 141 31.53 -3.11 29.84
CA SER A 141 32.82 -3.61 30.34
C SER A 141 32.81 -5.15 30.26
N PRO A 142 33.77 -5.80 29.61
CA PRO A 142 33.80 -7.25 29.50
C PRO A 142 34.39 -7.85 30.78
N PHE A 143 33.56 -8.53 31.57
CA PHE A 143 34.00 -9.41 32.67
C PHE A 143 34.70 -10.69 32.17
N TRP A 144 34.94 -10.84 30.86
CA TRP A 144 35.56 -12.04 30.27
C TRP A 144 36.81 -11.76 29.44
N ARG A 145 37.56 -10.69 29.73
CA ARG A 145 38.88 -10.48 29.12
C ARG A 145 39.99 -11.04 30.00
N GLN A 146 40.04 -12.36 30.15
CA GLN A 146 41.24 -13.01 30.69
C GLN A 146 41.41 -14.43 30.14
N SER A 147 41.82 -14.52 28.87
CA SER A 147 42.73 -15.56 28.37
C SER A 147 43.14 -15.17 26.95
N VAL A 148 44.20 -14.38 26.85
CA VAL A 148 44.95 -14.17 25.59
C VAL A 148 46.06 -15.21 25.56
N LEU A 149 46.19 -15.93 24.44
CA LEU A 149 47.42 -16.23 23.68
C LEU A 149 47.13 -17.37 22.65
N PRO A 150 47.86 -17.49 21.53
CA PRO A 150 47.87 -16.55 20.40
C PRO A 150 47.66 -17.28 19.04
N SER A 151 47.64 -16.47 17.97
CA SER A 151 48.00 -16.85 16.60
C SER A 151 46.99 -17.62 15.75
N GLY A 152 46.40 -16.87 14.80
CA GLY A 152 46.43 -17.26 13.39
C GLY A 152 45.36 -18.23 12.89
N HIS A 153 44.82 -17.85 11.73
CA HIS A 153 43.99 -18.61 10.80
C HIS A 153 42.46 -18.50 10.96
N ASN A 154 41.88 -17.97 9.89
CA ASN A 154 40.49 -18.07 9.47
C ASN A 154 39.90 -19.46 9.74
N LEU A 155 38.66 -19.53 10.24
CA LEU A 155 37.69 -20.52 9.78
C LEU A 155 36.27 -20.16 10.26
N VAL A 156 35.46 -19.79 9.26
CA VAL A 156 34.12 -20.33 8.94
C VAL A 156 33.11 -20.42 10.08
N TYR A 157 32.06 -19.60 9.94
CA TYR A 157 30.78 -19.75 10.60
C TYR A 157 30.24 -21.17 10.40
N SER A 158 30.02 -21.90 11.49
CA SER A 158 29.15 -23.08 11.46
C SER A 158 28.14 -22.99 12.60
N LEU A 159 26.88 -22.86 12.19
CA LEU A 159 25.71 -23.02 13.04
C LEU A 159 25.65 -24.47 13.52
N SER A 160 25.55 -24.69 14.82
CA SER A 160 24.86 -25.86 15.32
C SER A 160 24.15 -25.56 16.63
N SER A 161 22.83 -25.76 16.54
CA SER A 161 21.84 -25.74 17.59
C SER A 161 22.16 -26.78 18.67
N SER A 162 21.95 -26.41 19.93
CA SER A 162 21.94 -27.33 21.06
C SER A 162 20.71 -28.24 21.05
N LEU A 163 20.88 -29.50 21.48
CA LEU A 163 19.95 -30.44 22.14
C LEU A 163 20.52 -31.85 21.85
N THR A 164 20.94 -32.69 22.79
CA THR A 164 20.64 -32.92 24.22
C THR A 164 21.87 -33.44 24.94
#